data_AF-N1JEZ5-F1
#
_entry.id   AF-N1JEZ5-F1
#
_cell.length_a   1.000
_cell.length_b   1.000
_cell.length_c   1.000
_cell.angle_alpha   90.00
_cell.angle_beta   90.00
_cell.angle_gamma   90.00
#
_symmetry.space_group_name_H-M   'P 1'
#
loop_
_entity.id
_entity.type
_entity.pdbx_description
1 polymer ?
#
loop_
_entity_poly.entity_id
_entity_poly.type
_entity_poly.pdbx_seq_one_letter_code
_entity_poly.pdbx_strand_id
1 'polypeptide(L)'
;MILIKKPSSIPIATILLSPRTAAAHVSGYGTLHGRVFSSKCAGGIWAERQAAFSSSTISKPAREVPPTPLSILPLSTIIRSIALKSIFSSRFLLPPCLAITSFIANTSLRLFSPESNPLVHILFKSFFYKHFCAGETLPEVRKTTDTLRSIGYSGVVLAYAKETALDEKTSDSYTTSDFISKASKEEINRWTKGTLDTIALTVPGDFIALKLTGAGSHALSLLSRSLPPSTEIQEAISEICNTARQNNVCLLIDAEHSNIQKSIHDWSIRWMEQFNTTNNGRAVIYNTYQAYLKETPLLLTEHLTIAGRKNFVLGVKLVRGAYLDSEPRHIIHDTKEETDKAYDKIAVNLVQCQYWAPKPFHSAEAEFPDVCVMLATHNLISIRKVQAIREVRKERRDKNVDLVYAQLQGMADEIGCELILSRGVTLGKEETDLTQAYVYLVWGTVGECMKYLLRRADENRDALQRKDGKVEEWKELRRRLGIK
;
A
#
# COMPACT_ATOMS: atom_id res chain seq x y z
N MET A 1 -21.70 29.23 22.63
CA MET A 1 -22.42 28.84 23.86
C MET A 1 -23.41 27.74 23.51
N ILE A 2 -22.97 26.48 23.49
CA ILE A 2 -23.82 25.30 23.28
C ILE A 2 -23.28 24.21 24.22
N LEU A 3 -24.17 23.69 25.07
CA LEU A 3 -23.91 22.89 26.26
C LEU A 3 -23.56 21.43 25.94
N ILE A 4 -22.44 20.95 26.49
CA ILE A 4 -22.06 19.54 26.49
C ILE A 4 -22.79 18.83 27.64
N LYS A 5 -23.69 17.89 27.31
CA LYS A 5 -24.38 17.02 28.28
C LYS A 5 -23.55 15.74 28.47
N LYS A 6 -23.13 15.45 29.71
CA LYS A 6 -22.43 14.20 30.09
C LYS A 6 -23.34 12.97 29.89
N PRO A 7 -22.79 11.81 29.50
CA PRO A 7 -23.55 10.55 29.47
C PRO A 7 -23.55 9.86 30.84
N SER A 8 -24.72 9.32 31.18
CA SER A 8 -25.05 8.51 32.35
C SER A 8 -24.58 7.06 32.20
N SER A 9 -23.98 6.53 33.27
CA SER A 9 -23.52 5.15 33.44
C SER A 9 -24.66 4.16 33.68
N ILE A 10 -24.62 3.01 33.00
CA ILE A 10 -25.46 1.82 33.25
C ILE A 10 -24.53 0.59 33.39
N PRO A 11 -24.79 -0.35 34.32
CA PRO A 11 -23.77 -1.27 34.83
C PRO A 11 -23.61 -2.57 34.01
N ILE A 12 -22.42 -3.14 34.16
CA ILE A 12 -21.93 -4.39 33.56
C ILE A 12 -22.57 -5.59 34.28
N ALA A 13 -23.21 -6.49 33.53
CA ALA A 13 -23.63 -7.81 34.01
C ALA A 13 -22.58 -8.87 33.64
N THR A 14 -22.03 -9.51 34.67
CA THR A 14 -21.08 -10.62 34.63
C THR A 14 -21.76 -11.92 34.18
N ILE A 15 -21.28 -12.56 33.11
CA ILE A 15 -21.67 -13.94 32.74
C ILE A 15 -20.50 -14.87 33.07
N LEU A 16 -20.72 -15.70 34.10
CA LEU A 16 -19.91 -16.85 34.46
C LEU A 16 -20.21 -18.02 33.52
N LEU A 17 -19.17 -18.63 32.92
CA LEU A 17 -19.28 -19.93 32.25
C LEU A 17 -18.42 -20.96 32.99
N SER A 18 -19.07 -22.00 33.52
CA SER A 18 -18.45 -23.18 34.13
C SER A 18 -18.00 -24.19 33.06
N PRO A 19 -16.93 -24.96 33.27
CA PRO A 19 -16.55 -26.05 32.39
C PRO A 19 -17.30 -27.35 32.76
N ARG A 20 -17.93 -28.01 31.79
CA ARG A 20 -18.38 -29.41 31.92
C ARG A 20 -17.46 -30.32 31.11
N THR A 21 -16.82 -31.23 31.84
CA THR A 21 -16.16 -32.45 31.41
C THR A 21 -17.16 -33.44 30.81
N ALA A 22 -16.77 -34.13 29.74
CA ALA A 22 -17.35 -35.43 29.38
C ALA A 22 -16.26 -36.32 28.77
N ALA A 23 -15.94 -37.39 29.49
CA ALA A 23 -15.18 -38.53 29.02
C ALA A 23 -16.17 -39.62 28.55
N ALA A 24 -15.85 -40.33 27.48
CA ALA A 24 -16.40 -41.65 27.21
C ALA A 24 -15.40 -42.47 26.37
N HIS A 25 -14.95 -43.56 26.98
CA HIS A 25 -14.25 -44.70 26.39
C HIS A 25 -15.20 -45.58 25.55
N VAL A 26 -14.65 -46.35 24.60
CA VAL A 26 -14.87 -47.80 24.28
C VAL A 26 -14.17 -48.06 22.92
N SER A 27 -12.99 -48.71 22.86
CA SER A 27 -12.72 -50.14 22.58
C SER A 27 -13.32 -50.67 21.25
N GLY A 28 -12.64 -51.36 20.34
CA GLY A 28 -11.30 -51.96 20.31
C GLY A 28 -11.07 -52.79 19.03
N TYR A 29 -9.91 -53.45 19.00
CA TYR A 29 -9.44 -54.60 18.18
C TYR A 29 -9.08 -54.43 16.70
N GLY A 30 -7.87 -54.92 16.36
CA GLY A 30 -7.43 -55.19 14.99
C GLY A 30 -5.91 -55.34 14.81
N THR A 31 -5.31 -56.34 15.45
CA THR A 31 -3.89 -56.74 15.32
C THR A 31 -3.59 -57.31 13.94
N LEU A 32 -2.43 -57.01 13.34
CA LEU A 32 -1.76 -57.91 12.38
C LEU A 32 -0.23 -57.74 12.39
N HIS A 33 0.45 -58.85 12.63
CA HIS A 33 1.91 -59.06 12.61
C HIS A 33 2.50 -59.01 11.20
N GLY A 34 3.80 -58.69 11.07
CA GLY A 34 4.50 -58.93 9.80
C GLY A 34 5.96 -58.52 9.67
N ARG A 35 6.86 -59.26 10.34
CA ARG A 35 8.22 -59.67 9.93
C ARG A 35 9.35 -58.64 9.69
N VAL A 36 10.36 -58.84 10.53
CA VAL A 36 11.79 -58.55 10.37
C VAL A 36 12.37 -59.28 9.14
N PHE A 37 13.21 -58.59 8.38
CA PHE A 37 14.25 -59.22 7.55
C PHE A 37 15.59 -58.54 7.76
N SER A 38 16.58 -59.38 8.06
CA SER A 38 18.00 -59.09 8.21
C SER A 38 18.71 -59.36 6.89
N SER A 39 19.68 -58.53 6.52
CA SER A 39 20.82 -58.95 5.69
C SER A 39 22.09 -58.21 6.10
N LYS A 40 23.17 -58.99 6.24
CA LYS A 40 24.55 -58.61 6.56
C LYS A 40 25.43 -58.74 5.31
N CYS A 41 26.62 -58.12 5.39
CA CYS A 41 27.86 -58.28 4.58
C CYS A 41 27.92 -57.41 3.32
N ALA A 42 29.02 -56.73 2.95
CA ALA A 42 30.46 -56.80 3.25
C ALA A 42 31.07 -55.37 3.22
N GLY A 43 32.10 -54.98 3.99
CA GLY A 43 33.55 -55.25 3.79
C GLY A 43 34.10 -54.48 2.58
N GLY A 44 35.05 -53.52 2.65
CA GLY A 44 35.84 -52.95 3.74
C GLY A 44 36.74 -51.80 3.26
N ILE A 45 37.73 -51.44 4.08
CA ILE A 45 38.94 -50.61 3.82
C ILE A 45 38.61 -49.12 3.57
N TRP A 46 38.94 -48.17 4.46
CA TRP A 46 40.30 -47.64 4.68
C TRP A 46 40.53 -47.19 6.13
N ALA A 47 41.79 -47.36 6.53
CA ALA A 47 42.35 -47.15 7.85
C ALA A 47 42.64 -45.66 8.15
N GLU A 48 42.42 -45.30 9.42
CA GLU A 48 43.41 -44.69 10.30
C GLU A 48 43.97 -43.28 9.96
N ARG A 49 43.43 -42.29 10.68
CA ARG A 49 44.21 -41.20 11.29
C ARG A 49 43.39 -40.53 12.40
N GLN A 50 43.60 -40.98 13.64
CA GLN A 50 43.37 -40.15 14.82
C GLN A 50 44.72 -39.55 15.23
N ALA A 51 44.81 -38.22 15.25
CA ALA A 51 45.72 -37.51 16.14
C ALA A 51 45.32 -36.04 16.27
N ALA A 52 45.42 -35.56 17.51
CA ALA A 52 45.38 -34.16 17.97
C ALA A 52 44.02 -33.50 18.17
N PHE A 53 43.43 -33.81 19.33
CA PHE A 53 42.69 -32.86 20.16
C PHE A 53 43.47 -31.54 20.28
N SER A 54 42.93 -30.45 19.74
CA SER A 54 43.25 -29.09 20.20
C SER A 54 42.02 -28.55 20.90
N SER A 55 42.20 -28.16 22.16
CA SER A 55 41.18 -27.51 22.98
C SER A 55 40.91 -26.11 22.42
N SER A 56 39.93 -25.98 21.52
CA SER A 56 39.30 -24.70 21.24
C SER A 56 38.01 -24.63 22.04
N THR A 57 38.03 -23.74 23.02
CA THR A 57 36.88 -23.35 23.84
C THR A 57 35.72 -23.02 22.90
N ILE A 58 34.67 -23.84 22.88
CA ILE A 58 33.42 -23.51 22.20
C ILE A 58 32.84 -22.30 22.95
N SER A 59 33.18 -21.10 22.48
CA SER A 59 32.42 -19.91 22.84
C SER A 59 30.99 -20.17 22.40
N LYS A 60 30.07 -20.25 23.37
CA LYS A 60 28.63 -20.18 23.07
C LYS A 60 28.44 -19.02 22.09
N PRO A 61 27.82 -19.22 20.91
CA PRO A 61 27.52 -18.10 20.05
C PRO A 61 26.73 -17.11 20.90
N ALA A 62 27.19 -15.86 20.93
CA ALA A 62 26.44 -14.78 21.54
C ALA A 62 25.02 -14.90 20.99
N ARG A 63 24.02 -14.97 21.88
CA ARG A 63 22.62 -15.06 21.52
C ARG A 63 22.33 -13.85 20.64
N GLU A 64 22.34 -14.03 19.31
CA GLU A 64 22.11 -12.93 18.38
C GLU A 64 20.75 -12.36 18.74
N VAL A 65 20.74 -11.13 19.22
CA VAL A 65 19.50 -10.41 19.46
C VAL A 65 18.80 -10.37 18.11
N PRO A 66 17.56 -10.88 17.98
CA PRO A 66 16.88 -10.90 16.71
C PRO A 66 16.90 -9.48 16.13
N PRO A 67 17.23 -9.32 14.84
CA PRO A 67 17.37 -8.00 14.24
C PRO A 67 16.06 -7.23 14.44
N THR A 68 16.14 -6.06 15.07
CA THR A 68 15.01 -5.13 15.13
C THR A 68 14.58 -4.81 13.69
N PRO A 69 13.30 -4.64 13.37
CA PRO A 69 12.86 -4.37 11.99
C PRO A 69 13.70 -3.30 11.28
N LEU A 70 13.98 -2.19 11.96
CA LEU A 70 14.75 -1.06 11.42
C LEU A 70 16.24 -1.35 11.15
N SER A 71 16.77 -2.52 11.53
CA SER A 71 18.19 -2.85 11.34
C SER A 71 18.61 -2.93 9.87
N ILE A 72 17.66 -3.20 8.97
CA ILE A 72 17.91 -3.28 7.52
C ILE A 72 18.00 -1.91 6.84
N LEU A 73 17.64 -0.83 7.54
CA LEU A 73 17.70 0.53 6.97
C LEU A 73 19.09 1.16 7.10
N PRO A 74 19.50 2.01 6.16
CA PRO A 74 20.69 2.84 6.31
C PRO A 74 20.61 3.77 7.53
N LEU A 75 21.73 3.99 8.22
CA LEU A 75 21.78 4.88 9.40
C LEU A 75 21.32 6.30 9.06
N SER A 76 21.65 6.79 7.86
CA SER A 76 21.24 8.12 7.39
C SER A 76 19.73 8.26 7.22
N THR A 77 19.01 7.17 6.92
CA THR A 77 17.54 7.15 6.85
C THR A 77 16.94 7.24 8.25
N ILE A 78 17.46 6.46 9.21
CA ILE A 78 17.01 6.48 10.61
C ILE A 78 17.20 7.87 11.22
N ILE A 79 18.38 8.49 11.05
CA ILE A 79 18.66 9.84 11.56
C ILE A 79 17.70 10.87 10.95
N ARG A 80 17.45 10.81 9.63
CA ARG A 80 16.52 11.72 8.95
C ARG A 80 15.09 11.55 9.46
N SER A 81 14.64 10.31 9.61
CA SER A 81 13.31 9.99 10.13
C SER A 81 13.13 10.54 11.55
N ILE A 82 14.09 10.29 12.44
CA ILE A 82 14.08 10.82 13.81
C ILE A 82 14.01 12.36 13.82
N ALA A 83 14.79 13.03 12.97
CA ALA A 83 14.80 14.48 12.88
C ALA A 83 13.43 15.03 12.44
N LEU A 84 12.88 14.51 11.35
CA LEU A 84 11.57 14.93 10.82
C LEU A 84 10.44 14.62 11.79
N LYS A 85 10.37 13.40 12.34
CA LYS A 85 9.38 13.03 13.36
C LYS A 85 9.52 13.90 14.60
N SER A 86 10.71 14.36 14.96
CA SER A 86 10.90 15.29 16.09
C SER A 86 10.36 16.70 15.79
N ILE A 87 10.49 17.18 14.55
CA ILE A 87 9.86 18.43 14.10
C ILE A 87 8.33 18.29 14.13
N PHE A 88 7.81 17.24 13.50
CA PHE A 88 6.37 17.03 13.37
C PHE A 88 5.66 16.71 14.69
N SER A 89 6.36 16.13 15.66
CA SER A 89 5.82 15.85 17.01
C SER A 89 5.94 17.03 17.97
N SER A 90 6.62 18.11 17.58
CA SER A 90 6.82 19.27 18.44
C SER A 90 5.68 20.28 18.27
N ARG A 91 4.98 20.59 19.36
CA ARG A 91 3.96 21.65 19.41
C ARG A 91 4.49 23.04 19.02
N PHE A 92 5.81 23.23 19.10
CA PHE A 92 6.46 24.51 18.81
C PHE A 92 7.08 24.55 17.41
N LEU A 93 7.58 23.44 16.89
CA LEU A 93 8.24 23.39 15.58
C LEU A 93 7.26 23.06 14.44
N LEU A 94 6.19 22.32 14.71
CA LEU A 94 5.24 21.92 13.69
C LEU A 94 4.49 23.13 13.07
N PRO A 95 3.85 24.04 13.84
CA PRO A 95 3.12 25.16 13.24
C PRO A 95 3.97 26.05 12.30
N PRO A 96 5.18 26.51 12.69
CA PRO A 96 6.00 27.29 11.77
C PRO A 96 6.50 26.46 10.59
N CYS A 97 6.78 25.16 10.76
CA CYS A 97 7.17 24.29 9.65
C CYS A 97 6.05 24.20 8.61
N LEU A 98 4.81 23.91 9.02
CA LEU A 98 3.67 23.83 8.10
C LEU A 98 3.39 25.17 7.43
N ALA A 99 3.49 26.29 8.18
CA ALA A 99 3.32 27.63 7.61
C ALA A 99 4.38 27.94 6.55
N ILE A 100 5.66 27.61 6.82
CA ILE A 100 6.76 27.77 5.86
C ILE A 100 6.54 26.88 4.64
N THR A 101 6.23 25.60 4.83
CA THR A 101 5.99 24.67 3.72
C THR A 101 4.81 25.12 2.86
N SER A 102 3.72 25.58 3.49
CA SER A 102 2.54 26.08 2.78
C SER A 102 2.84 27.38 2.02
N PHE A 103 3.60 28.30 2.62
CA PHE A 103 4.05 29.51 1.94
C PHE A 103 4.93 29.17 0.73
N ILE A 104 5.92 28.29 0.89
CA ILE A 104 6.80 27.85 -0.20
C ILE A 104 6.01 27.14 -1.31
N ALA A 105 4.99 26.36 -0.97
CA ALA A 105 4.16 25.63 -1.94
C ALA A 105 3.28 26.56 -2.80
N ASN A 106 2.85 27.69 -2.24
CA ASN A 106 1.88 28.59 -2.88
C ASN A 106 2.49 29.92 -3.35
N THR A 107 3.77 30.18 -3.07
CA THR A 107 4.40 31.46 -3.43
C THR A 107 4.74 31.52 -4.92
N SER A 108 4.36 32.64 -5.55
CA SER A 108 4.79 33.00 -6.90
C SER A 108 6.10 33.80 -6.92
N LEU A 109 6.65 34.12 -5.74
CA LEU A 109 7.86 34.93 -5.61
C LEU A 109 9.11 34.09 -5.91
N ARG A 110 9.89 34.51 -6.90
CA ARG A 110 11.13 33.82 -7.33
C ARG A 110 12.14 33.59 -6.19
N LEU A 111 12.22 34.51 -5.23
CA LEU A 111 13.14 34.40 -4.09
C LEU A 111 12.81 33.25 -3.13
N PHE A 112 11.54 32.83 -3.06
CA PHE A 112 11.09 31.80 -2.12
C PHE A 112 10.65 30.51 -2.84
N SER A 113 10.63 30.52 -4.17
CA SER A 113 10.29 29.36 -4.97
C SER A 113 11.46 28.36 -5.02
N PRO A 114 11.23 27.07 -4.71
CA PRO A 114 12.23 26.00 -4.87
C PRO A 114 12.66 25.77 -6.32
N GLU A 115 11.89 26.26 -7.28
CA GLU A 115 12.21 26.16 -8.71
C GLU A 115 13.17 27.26 -9.17
N SER A 116 13.21 28.39 -8.46
CA SER A 116 13.97 29.58 -8.87
C SER A 116 15.14 29.90 -7.94
N ASN A 117 15.08 29.52 -6.66
CA ASN A 117 16.15 29.80 -5.68
C ASN A 117 16.92 28.51 -5.31
N PRO A 118 18.20 28.38 -5.73
CA PRO A 118 19.02 27.21 -5.43
C PRO A 118 19.21 26.92 -3.94
N LEU A 119 19.24 27.94 -3.08
CA LEU A 119 19.43 27.75 -1.63
C LEU A 119 18.18 27.15 -0.99
N VAL A 120 17.01 27.69 -1.30
CA VAL A 120 15.71 27.15 -0.84
C VAL A 120 15.54 25.74 -1.38
N HIS A 121 15.87 25.53 -2.66
CA HIS A 121 15.86 24.23 -3.30
C HIS A 121 16.73 23.21 -2.56
N ILE A 122 18.01 23.49 -2.34
CA ILE A 122 18.95 22.56 -1.68
C ILE A 122 18.49 22.22 -0.27
N LEU A 123 18.04 23.20 0.50
CA LEU A 123 17.54 23.00 1.87
C LEU A 123 16.31 22.09 1.86
N PHE A 124 15.30 22.43 1.07
CA PHE A 124 14.05 21.68 1.03
C PHE A 124 14.24 20.28 0.44
N LYS A 125 15.08 20.16 -0.60
CA LYS A 125 15.45 18.90 -1.23
C LYS A 125 16.10 17.95 -0.22
N SER A 126 17.07 18.46 0.53
CA SER A 126 17.90 17.65 1.42
C SER A 126 17.18 17.19 2.68
N PHE A 127 16.33 18.04 3.26
CA PHE A 127 15.66 17.76 4.53
C PHE A 127 14.27 17.16 4.38
N PHE A 128 13.47 17.65 3.42
CA PHE A 128 12.06 17.28 3.33
C PHE A 128 11.79 16.33 2.16
N TYR A 129 12.13 16.77 0.94
CA TYR A 129 11.83 16.06 -0.29
C TYR A 129 12.40 14.63 -0.30
N LYS A 130 13.70 14.48 -0.01
CA LYS A 130 14.40 13.19 -0.08
C LYS A 130 13.85 12.13 0.88
N HIS A 131 13.08 12.54 1.88
CA HIS A 131 12.44 11.61 2.81
C HIS A 131 11.17 10.99 2.25
N PHE A 132 10.44 11.70 1.39
CA PHE A 132 9.10 11.31 0.91
C PHE A 132 9.01 11.05 -0.60
N CYS A 133 10.01 11.48 -1.36
CA CYS A 133 10.05 11.39 -2.82
C CYS A 133 11.24 10.57 -3.32
N ALA A 134 11.09 9.95 -4.48
CA ALA A 134 12.11 9.10 -5.11
C ALA A 134 13.28 9.90 -5.71
N GLY A 135 13.02 11.11 -6.22
CA GLY A 135 14.01 11.87 -6.96
C GLY A 135 13.39 12.77 -8.03
N GLU A 136 14.13 13.79 -8.43
CA GLU A 136 13.67 14.75 -9.45
C GLU A 136 14.04 14.30 -10.86
N THR A 137 15.07 13.47 -10.97
CA THR A 137 15.64 13.01 -12.24
C THR A 137 15.60 11.49 -12.33
N LEU A 138 15.59 10.95 -13.56
CA LEU A 138 15.58 9.51 -13.79
C LEU A 138 16.70 8.77 -13.03
N PRO A 139 17.97 9.26 -13.01
CA PRO A 139 19.03 8.61 -12.24
C PRO A 139 18.79 8.61 -10.73
N GLU A 140 18.24 9.69 -10.17
CA GLU A 140 17.88 9.76 -8.75
C GLU A 140 16.78 8.75 -8.41
N VAL A 141 15.73 8.69 -9.23
CA VAL A 141 14.62 7.75 -9.06
C VAL A 141 15.13 6.31 -9.10
N ARG A 142 15.91 5.95 -10.13
CA ARG A 142 16.51 4.61 -10.24
C ARG A 142 17.32 4.24 -9.02
N LYS A 143 18.24 5.11 -8.58
CA LYS A 143 19.05 4.90 -7.38
C LYS A 143 18.21 4.65 -6.14
N THR A 144 17.13 5.41 -5.95
CA THR A 144 16.22 5.21 -4.81
C THR A 144 15.51 3.87 -4.91
N THR A 145 14.96 3.52 -6.08
CA THR A 145 14.27 2.24 -6.27
C THR A 145 15.20 1.03 -6.09
N ASP A 146 16.45 1.11 -6.57
CA ASP A 146 17.46 0.06 -6.40
C ASP A 146 17.89 -0.09 -4.93
N THR A 147 17.95 1.03 -4.20
CA THR A 147 18.20 1.01 -2.76
C THR A 147 17.07 0.29 -2.03
N LEU A 148 15.80 0.55 -2.38
CA LEU A 148 14.66 -0.12 -1.76
C LEU A 148 14.63 -1.63 -2.06
N ARG A 149 14.95 -2.02 -3.31
CA ARG A 149 15.07 -3.44 -3.68
C ARG A 149 16.20 -4.13 -2.93
N SER A 150 17.35 -3.48 -2.76
CA SER A 150 18.48 -4.07 -2.00
C SER A 150 18.19 -4.21 -0.50
N ILE A 151 17.28 -3.40 0.06
CA ILE A 151 16.76 -3.58 1.43
C ILE A 151 15.82 -4.79 1.53
N GLY A 152 15.17 -5.19 0.43
CA GLY A 152 14.32 -6.39 0.35
C GLY A 152 12.86 -6.14 -0.03
N TYR A 153 12.49 -4.91 -0.41
CA TYR A 153 11.16 -4.66 -0.99
C TYR A 153 10.99 -5.41 -2.31
N SER A 154 9.79 -5.97 -2.54
CA SER A 154 9.46 -6.71 -3.77
C SER A 154 9.40 -5.80 -5.00
N GLY A 155 9.05 -4.53 -4.80
CA GLY A 155 8.96 -3.54 -5.86
C GLY A 155 8.51 -2.19 -5.32
N VAL A 156 8.15 -1.30 -6.24
CA VAL A 156 7.71 0.06 -5.92
C VAL A 156 6.38 0.39 -6.59
N VAL A 157 5.70 1.39 -6.02
CA VAL A 157 4.63 2.12 -6.70
C VAL A 157 5.17 3.50 -7.04
N LEU A 158 5.34 3.83 -8.32
CA LEU A 158 5.78 5.17 -8.75
C LEU A 158 4.61 6.03 -9.17
N ALA A 159 4.55 7.25 -8.65
CA ALA A 159 3.58 8.25 -9.06
C ALA A 159 4.29 9.50 -9.56
N TYR A 160 3.88 10.00 -10.73
CA TYR A 160 4.39 11.27 -11.22
C TYR A 160 3.71 12.43 -10.50
N ALA A 161 4.52 13.34 -9.95
CA ALA A 161 4.05 14.41 -9.06
C ALA A 161 3.27 15.51 -9.75
N LYS A 162 3.49 15.71 -11.06
CA LYS A 162 2.92 16.83 -11.81
C LYS A 162 1.41 16.66 -11.97
N GLU A 163 0.68 17.10 -10.96
CA GLU A 163 -0.77 17.27 -10.99
C GLU A 163 -1.06 18.51 -11.83
N THR A 164 -1.93 18.39 -12.84
CA THR A 164 -2.49 19.58 -13.51
C THR A 164 -3.20 20.38 -12.42
N ALA A 165 -2.76 21.62 -12.16
CA ALA A 165 -3.36 22.48 -11.14
C ALA A 165 -4.76 22.88 -11.61
N LEU A 166 -5.72 22.00 -11.36
CA LEU A 166 -7.13 22.28 -11.56
C LEU A 166 -7.58 22.97 -10.28
N ASP A 167 -7.71 24.28 -10.34
CA ASP A 167 -8.30 25.04 -9.24
C ASP A 167 -9.75 24.54 -9.06
N GLU A 168 -10.07 24.12 -7.84
CA GLU A 168 -11.38 23.58 -7.45
C GLU A 168 -12.55 24.54 -7.76
N LYS A 169 -12.24 25.83 -7.96
CA LYS A 169 -13.22 26.89 -8.28
C LYS A 169 -13.57 27.00 -9.77
N THR A 170 -12.96 26.20 -10.63
CA THR A 170 -13.11 26.35 -12.08
C THR A 170 -14.17 25.42 -12.69
N SER A 171 -14.86 24.58 -11.89
CA SER A 171 -15.87 23.63 -12.40
C SER A 171 -17.01 24.30 -13.16
N ASP A 172 -17.31 25.56 -12.86
CA ASP A 172 -18.55 26.22 -13.29
C ASP A 172 -18.45 26.93 -14.65
N SER A 173 -17.27 27.00 -15.27
CA SER A 173 -17.08 27.75 -16.53
C SER A 173 -16.75 26.90 -17.76
N TYR A 174 -16.89 25.58 -17.73
CA TYR A 174 -16.54 24.73 -18.87
C TYR A 174 -17.71 24.58 -19.85
N THR A 175 -17.69 25.40 -20.88
CA THR A 175 -18.64 25.38 -21.99
C THR A 175 -18.59 24.04 -22.74
N THR A 176 -19.77 23.46 -22.93
CA THR A 176 -20.03 22.26 -23.74
C THR A 176 -19.74 22.56 -25.20
N SER A 177 -18.51 22.36 -25.66
CA SER A 177 -18.25 22.12 -27.08
C SER A 177 -17.73 20.71 -27.23
N ASP A 178 -18.37 19.92 -28.10
CA ASP A 178 -17.92 18.58 -28.51
C ASP A 178 -16.49 18.59 -29.10
N PHE A 179 -15.95 19.78 -29.40
CA PHE A 179 -14.57 20.00 -29.78
C PHE A 179 -13.67 20.13 -28.56
N ILE A 180 -12.77 19.15 -28.41
CA ILE A 180 -11.60 19.29 -27.53
C ILE A 180 -10.74 20.46 -28.02
N SER A 181 -10.50 21.42 -27.12
CA SER A 181 -9.62 22.54 -27.40
C SER A 181 -8.17 22.09 -27.62
N LYS A 182 -7.38 22.86 -28.37
CA LYS A 182 -5.93 22.61 -28.51
C LYS A 182 -5.21 22.54 -27.15
N ALA A 183 -5.62 23.38 -26.19
CA ALA A 183 -5.06 23.37 -24.85
C ALA A 183 -5.35 22.05 -24.12
N SER A 184 -6.57 21.53 -24.25
CA SER A 184 -6.96 20.25 -23.66
C SER A 184 -6.21 19.07 -24.31
N LYS A 185 -5.96 19.08 -25.63
CA LYS A 185 -5.08 18.07 -26.27
C LYS A 185 -3.68 18.10 -25.70
N GLU A 186 -3.13 19.30 -25.49
CA GLU A 186 -1.79 19.46 -24.92
C GLU A 186 -1.72 19.00 -23.45
N GLU A 187 -2.77 19.21 -22.66
CA GLU A 187 -2.89 18.64 -21.30
C GLU A 187 -2.86 17.10 -21.32
N ILE A 188 -3.68 16.49 -22.18
CA ILE A 188 -3.74 15.03 -22.34
C ILE A 188 -2.37 14.50 -22.78
N ASN A 189 -1.76 15.08 -23.82
CA ASN A 189 -0.45 14.65 -24.32
C ASN A 189 0.65 14.73 -23.26
N ARG A 190 0.68 15.82 -22.48
CA ARG A 190 1.65 15.97 -21.37
C ARG A 190 1.44 14.91 -20.29
N TRP A 191 0.20 14.63 -19.93
CA TRP A 191 -0.15 13.60 -18.96
C TRP A 191 0.20 12.19 -19.45
N THR A 192 -0.11 11.88 -20.71
CA THR A 192 0.26 10.61 -21.35
C THR A 192 1.77 10.43 -21.34
N LYS A 193 2.51 11.44 -21.81
CA LYS A 193 3.98 11.40 -21.82
C LYS A 193 4.57 11.18 -20.44
N GLY A 194 4.14 11.96 -19.43
CA GLY A 194 4.63 11.80 -18.06
C GLY A 194 4.34 10.41 -17.47
N THR A 195 3.20 9.83 -17.83
CA THR A 195 2.83 8.46 -17.43
C THR A 195 3.72 7.42 -18.11
N LEU A 196 3.94 7.53 -19.43
CA LEU A 196 4.82 6.63 -20.18
C LEU A 196 6.29 6.73 -19.73
N ASP A 197 6.78 7.94 -19.45
CA ASP A 197 8.10 8.18 -18.86
C ASP A 197 8.21 7.51 -17.49
N THR A 198 7.12 7.50 -16.70
CA THR A 198 7.07 6.78 -15.42
C THR A 198 7.13 5.27 -15.62
N ILE A 199 6.43 4.71 -16.62
CA ILE A 199 6.53 3.27 -16.95
C ILE A 199 7.98 2.91 -17.33
N ALA A 200 8.66 3.77 -18.10
CA ALA A 200 10.06 3.54 -18.48
C ALA A 200 11.06 3.58 -17.30
N LEU A 201 10.64 4.07 -16.13
CA LEU A 201 11.41 4.05 -14.88
C LEU A 201 11.18 2.79 -14.04
N THR A 202 10.13 2.03 -14.35
CA THR A 202 9.74 0.83 -13.60
C THR A 202 10.34 -0.45 -14.19
N VAL A 203 10.36 -1.51 -13.39
CA VAL A 203 10.71 -2.87 -13.82
C VAL A 203 9.48 -3.79 -13.76
N PRO A 204 9.49 -4.95 -14.45
CA PRO A 204 8.39 -5.93 -14.36
C PRO A 204 8.00 -6.24 -12.90
N GLY A 205 6.70 -6.15 -12.61
CA GLY A 205 6.13 -6.37 -11.28
C GLY A 205 6.01 -5.12 -10.40
N ASP A 206 6.55 -3.98 -10.81
CA ASP A 206 6.26 -2.68 -10.19
C ASP A 206 4.84 -2.22 -10.53
N PHE A 207 4.41 -1.18 -9.81
CA PHE A 207 3.18 -0.45 -10.05
C PHE A 207 3.48 0.99 -10.43
N ILE A 208 2.57 1.59 -11.19
CA ILE A 208 2.48 3.04 -11.32
C ILE A 208 1.12 3.53 -10.84
N ALA A 209 1.09 4.70 -10.20
CA ALA A 209 -0.15 5.34 -9.78
C ALA A 209 -0.56 6.43 -10.77
N LEU A 210 -1.82 6.40 -11.16
CA LEU A 210 -2.39 7.26 -12.19
C LEU A 210 -3.62 7.99 -11.65
N LYS A 211 -3.63 9.32 -11.78
CA LYS A 211 -4.81 10.15 -11.54
C LYS A 211 -5.46 10.51 -12.85
N LEU A 212 -6.76 10.24 -12.99
CA LEU A 212 -7.48 10.49 -14.24
C LEU A 212 -7.74 11.98 -14.46
N THR A 213 -7.92 12.76 -13.38
CA THR A 213 -7.99 14.22 -13.47
C THR A 213 -6.67 14.84 -13.95
N GLY A 214 -5.56 14.12 -13.82
CA GLY A 214 -4.26 14.50 -14.35
C GLY A 214 -4.28 14.73 -15.86
N ALA A 215 -5.18 14.07 -16.60
CA ALA A 215 -5.37 14.26 -18.04
C ALA A 215 -5.93 15.66 -18.42
N GLY A 216 -6.25 16.49 -17.43
CA GLY A 216 -6.52 17.91 -17.60
C GLY A 216 -7.97 18.30 -17.35
N SER A 217 -8.26 19.57 -17.61
CA SER A 217 -9.54 20.22 -17.34
C SER A 217 -10.72 19.52 -18.03
N HIS A 218 -10.49 19.04 -19.25
CA HIS A 218 -11.50 18.33 -20.02
C HIS A 218 -11.86 16.97 -19.38
N ALA A 219 -10.86 16.21 -18.91
CA ALA A 219 -11.10 14.94 -18.22
C ALA A 219 -11.88 15.17 -16.92
N LEU A 220 -11.51 16.18 -16.13
CA LEU A 220 -12.24 16.56 -14.92
C LEU A 220 -13.70 16.93 -15.21
N SER A 221 -13.96 17.68 -16.29
CA SER A 221 -15.33 18.05 -16.69
C SER A 221 -16.18 16.82 -17.04
N LEU A 222 -15.63 15.87 -17.82
CA LEU A 222 -16.33 14.62 -18.17
C LEU A 222 -16.62 13.77 -16.92
N LEU A 223 -15.62 13.61 -16.04
CA LEU A 223 -15.76 12.86 -14.79
C LEU A 223 -16.83 13.48 -13.88
N SER A 224 -16.83 14.80 -13.72
CA SER A 224 -17.81 15.52 -12.89
C SER A 224 -19.23 15.41 -13.41
N ARG A 225 -19.40 15.24 -14.72
CA ARG A 225 -20.70 15.08 -15.39
C ARG A 225 -21.11 13.61 -15.59
N SER A 226 -20.31 12.66 -15.09
CA SER A 226 -20.52 11.21 -15.30
C SER A 226 -20.61 10.82 -16.78
N LEU A 227 -19.84 11.49 -17.64
CA LEU A 227 -19.77 11.21 -19.08
C LEU A 227 -18.68 10.17 -19.39
N PRO A 228 -18.77 9.43 -20.51
CA PRO A 228 -17.67 8.59 -20.98
C PRO A 228 -16.44 9.43 -21.34
N PRO A 229 -15.24 8.82 -21.38
CA PRO A 229 -14.04 9.51 -21.87
C PRO A 229 -14.23 9.91 -23.33
N SER A 230 -13.66 11.04 -23.73
CA SER A 230 -13.55 11.42 -25.14
C SER A 230 -12.61 10.47 -25.89
N THR A 231 -12.64 10.51 -27.23
CA THR A 231 -11.76 9.72 -28.08
C THR A 231 -10.28 9.93 -27.72
N GLU A 232 -9.84 11.17 -27.57
CA GLU A 232 -8.44 11.49 -27.24
C GLU A 232 -8.01 10.93 -25.86
N ILE A 233 -8.89 10.98 -24.86
CA ILE A 233 -8.60 10.41 -23.53
C ILE A 233 -8.59 8.88 -23.61
N GLN A 234 -9.51 8.30 -24.38
CA GLN A 234 -9.60 6.86 -24.57
C GLN A 234 -8.37 6.30 -25.29
N GLU A 235 -7.87 7.00 -26.31
CA GLU A 235 -6.63 6.65 -27.03
C GLU A 235 -5.42 6.74 -26.09
N ALA A 236 -5.28 7.85 -25.34
CA ALA A 236 -4.21 8.03 -24.36
C ALA A 236 -4.18 6.92 -23.30
N ILE A 237 -5.34 6.58 -22.73
CA ILE A 237 -5.43 5.53 -21.71
C ILE A 237 -5.16 4.15 -22.32
N SER A 238 -5.61 3.91 -23.56
CA SER A 238 -5.32 2.66 -24.26
C SER A 238 -3.83 2.49 -24.54
N GLU A 239 -3.12 3.56 -24.91
CA GLU A 239 -1.66 3.56 -25.07
C GLU A 239 -0.98 3.22 -23.75
N ILE A 240 -1.31 3.93 -22.66
CA ILE A 240 -0.77 3.68 -21.31
C ILE A 240 -1.00 2.22 -20.88
N CYS A 241 -2.23 1.69 -21.04
CA CYS A 241 -2.57 0.33 -20.65
C CYS A 241 -1.81 -0.72 -21.47
N ASN A 242 -1.65 -0.49 -22.77
CA ASN A 242 -0.87 -1.38 -23.63
C ASN A 242 0.61 -1.38 -23.26
N THR A 243 1.20 -0.20 -23.06
CA THR A 243 2.61 -0.07 -22.65
C THR A 243 2.84 -0.70 -21.28
N ALA A 244 1.96 -0.49 -20.31
CA ALA A 244 2.05 -1.10 -18.99
C ALA A 244 2.01 -2.64 -19.07
N ARG A 245 1.05 -3.19 -19.85
CA ARG A 245 0.93 -4.63 -20.08
C ARG A 245 2.18 -5.22 -20.76
N GLN A 246 2.72 -4.54 -21.77
CA GLN A 246 3.94 -4.98 -22.49
C GLN A 246 5.18 -4.99 -21.57
N ASN A 247 5.26 -4.04 -20.64
CA ASN A 247 6.36 -3.94 -19.68
C ASN A 247 6.11 -4.77 -18.40
N ASN A 248 4.97 -5.47 -18.30
CA ASN A 248 4.55 -6.21 -17.12
C ASN A 248 4.50 -5.34 -15.85
N VAL A 249 3.97 -4.12 -15.99
CA VAL A 249 3.79 -3.12 -14.94
C VAL A 249 2.31 -2.97 -14.66
N CYS A 250 1.94 -2.84 -13.39
CA CYS A 250 0.55 -2.69 -12.97
C CYS A 250 0.16 -1.21 -12.85
N LEU A 251 -1.06 -0.86 -13.28
CA LEU A 251 -1.65 0.47 -13.17
C LEU A 251 -2.56 0.54 -11.94
N LEU A 252 -2.28 1.45 -11.02
CA LEU A 252 -3.17 1.80 -9.91
C LEU A 252 -3.90 3.08 -10.26
N ILE A 253 -5.20 2.99 -10.51
CA ILE A 253 -6.03 4.18 -10.67
C ILE A 253 -6.30 4.74 -9.28
N ASP A 254 -5.71 5.89 -8.98
CA ASP A 254 -5.84 6.55 -7.68
C ASP A 254 -7.27 7.03 -7.48
N ALA A 255 -7.73 6.90 -6.23
CA ALA A 255 -8.99 7.49 -5.82
C ALA A 255 -8.78 8.97 -5.52
N GLU A 256 -9.76 9.77 -5.91
CA GLU A 256 -9.78 11.22 -5.74
C GLU A 256 -10.97 11.59 -4.85
N HIS A 257 -11.55 12.78 -5.04
CA HIS A 257 -12.71 13.23 -4.28
C HIS A 257 -13.98 12.43 -4.63
N SER A 258 -14.85 12.23 -3.63
CA SER A 258 -16.07 11.42 -3.77
C SER A 258 -17.00 11.88 -4.90
N ASN A 259 -17.06 13.19 -5.18
CA ASN A 259 -17.92 13.77 -6.22
C ASN A 259 -17.62 13.27 -7.64
N ILE A 260 -16.39 12.84 -7.92
CA ILE A 260 -15.96 12.27 -9.22
C ILE A 260 -15.60 10.78 -9.12
N GLN A 261 -15.49 10.24 -7.90
CA GLN A 261 -14.96 8.90 -7.66
C GLN A 261 -15.77 7.80 -8.33
N LYS A 262 -17.10 7.96 -8.41
CA LYS A 262 -17.96 7.02 -9.15
C LYS A 262 -17.59 6.95 -10.64
N SER A 263 -17.39 8.10 -11.29
CA SER A 263 -17.01 8.17 -12.70
C SER A 263 -15.63 7.55 -12.95
N ILE A 264 -14.68 7.78 -12.02
CA ILE A 264 -13.36 7.14 -12.05
C ILE A 264 -13.53 5.62 -12.01
N HIS A 265 -14.34 5.10 -11.07
CA HIS A 265 -14.63 3.67 -10.99
C HIS A 265 -15.27 3.12 -12.28
N ASP A 266 -16.29 3.79 -12.82
CA ASP A 266 -17.00 3.37 -14.03
C ASP A 266 -16.07 3.33 -15.27
N TRP A 267 -15.14 4.28 -15.36
CA TRP A 267 -14.11 4.32 -16.40
C TRP A 267 -13.14 3.14 -16.23
N SER A 268 -12.60 2.97 -15.02
CA SER A 268 -11.62 1.93 -14.73
C SER A 268 -12.15 0.50 -14.84
N ILE A 269 -13.41 0.25 -14.47
CA ILE A 269 -14.04 -1.08 -14.65
C ILE A 269 -14.11 -1.45 -16.13
N ARG A 270 -14.40 -0.49 -17.02
CA ARG A 270 -14.40 -0.74 -18.47
C ARG A 270 -13.03 -1.13 -19.00
N TRP A 271 -11.95 -0.50 -18.51
CA TRP A 271 -10.61 -0.90 -18.90
C TRP A 271 -10.16 -2.21 -18.25
N MET A 272 -10.56 -2.50 -17.00
CA MET A 272 -10.28 -3.81 -16.40
C MET A 272 -10.92 -4.94 -17.21
N GLU A 273 -12.17 -4.77 -17.65
CA GLU A 273 -12.83 -5.74 -18.54
C GLU A 273 -12.02 -6.02 -19.81
N GLN A 274 -11.35 -5.00 -20.35
CA GLN A 274 -10.53 -5.12 -21.55
C GLN A 274 -9.12 -5.70 -21.29
N PHE A 275 -8.47 -5.33 -20.17
CA PHE A 275 -7.05 -5.59 -19.94
C PHE A 275 -6.74 -6.62 -18.85
N ASN A 276 -7.65 -6.89 -17.91
CA ASN A 276 -7.47 -7.85 -16.81
C ASN A 276 -8.04 -9.23 -17.16
N THR A 277 -7.46 -9.89 -18.17
CA THR A 277 -7.90 -11.23 -18.59
C THR A 277 -7.63 -12.30 -17.53
N THR A 278 -8.45 -13.34 -17.46
CA THR A 278 -8.28 -14.45 -16.49
C THR A 278 -7.17 -15.44 -16.83
N ASN A 279 -6.63 -15.43 -18.06
CA ASN A 279 -5.66 -16.40 -18.56
C ASN A 279 -4.40 -16.56 -17.68
N ASN A 280 -3.99 -15.51 -16.97
CA ASN A 280 -2.83 -15.50 -16.09
C ASN A 280 -3.19 -15.23 -14.62
N GLY A 281 -4.48 -15.09 -14.29
CA GLY A 281 -4.96 -14.75 -12.95
C GLY A 281 -4.44 -13.43 -12.38
N ARG A 282 -3.84 -12.55 -13.20
CA ARG A 282 -3.20 -11.30 -12.74
C ARG A 282 -3.89 -10.08 -13.33
N ALA A 283 -4.23 -9.14 -12.46
CA ALA A 283 -4.71 -7.83 -12.86
C ALA A 283 -3.55 -6.96 -13.37
N VAL A 284 -3.79 -6.25 -14.48
CA VAL A 284 -2.93 -5.14 -14.95
C VAL A 284 -3.40 -3.83 -14.33
N ILE A 285 -4.72 -3.63 -14.20
CA ILE A 285 -5.34 -2.40 -13.73
C ILE A 285 -6.03 -2.64 -12.39
N TYR A 286 -5.83 -1.72 -11.45
CA TYR A 286 -6.41 -1.76 -10.11
C TYR A 286 -7.19 -0.48 -9.83
N ASN A 287 -8.33 -0.64 -9.16
CA ASN A 287 -9.12 0.47 -8.63
C ASN A 287 -8.75 0.71 -7.18
N THR A 288 -8.62 1.98 -6.80
CA THR A 288 -8.47 2.37 -5.40
C THR A 288 -9.84 2.48 -4.73
N TYR A 289 -10.06 1.72 -3.66
CA TYR A 289 -11.27 1.77 -2.84
C TYR A 289 -10.95 2.42 -1.49
N GLN A 290 -11.73 3.44 -1.13
CA GLN A 290 -11.50 4.23 0.09
C GLN A 290 -12.44 3.77 1.22
N ALA A 291 -11.92 3.02 2.18
CA ALA A 291 -12.70 2.39 3.25
C ALA A 291 -13.33 3.36 4.26
N TYR A 292 -12.98 4.64 4.25
CA TYR A 292 -13.63 5.68 5.05
C TYR A 292 -15.03 6.05 4.55
N LEU A 293 -15.37 5.78 3.28
CA LEU A 293 -16.70 6.01 2.73
C LEU A 293 -17.62 4.87 3.13
N LYS A 294 -18.79 5.22 3.64
CA LYS A 294 -19.82 4.26 4.07
C LYS A 294 -20.31 3.36 2.92
N GLU A 295 -20.21 3.83 1.67
CA GLU A 295 -20.67 3.09 0.48
C GLU A 295 -19.68 2.04 -0.04
N THR A 296 -18.38 2.19 0.25
CA THR A 296 -17.30 1.37 -0.32
C THR A 296 -17.53 -0.15 -0.23
N PRO A 297 -18.03 -0.71 0.89
CA PRO A 297 -18.26 -2.14 0.96
C PRO A 297 -19.33 -2.66 -0.02
N LEU A 298 -20.37 -1.87 -0.28
CA LEU A 298 -21.43 -2.23 -1.23
C LEU A 298 -20.94 -2.04 -2.67
N LEU A 299 -20.25 -0.95 -2.96
CA LEU A 299 -19.66 -0.70 -4.27
C LEU A 299 -18.66 -1.80 -4.68
N LEU A 300 -17.80 -2.23 -3.76
CA LEU A 300 -16.86 -3.32 -4.03
C LEU A 300 -17.60 -4.66 -4.28
N THR A 301 -18.70 -4.91 -3.56
CA THR A 301 -19.55 -6.09 -3.78
C THR A 301 -20.16 -6.08 -5.19
N GLU A 302 -20.60 -4.92 -5.67
CA GLU A 302 -21.08 -4.72 -7.04
C GLU A 302 -19.97 -5.00 -8.06
N HIS A 303 -18.77 -4.41 -7.88
CA HIS A 303 -17.66 -4.62 -8.81
C HIS A 303 -17.16 -6.08 -8.86
N LEU A 304 -17.14 -6.78 -7.72
CA LEU A 304 -16.87 -8.23 -7.68
C LEU A 304 -17.94 -9.01 -8.46
N THR A 305 -19.20 -8.62 -8.34
CA THR A 305 -20.30 -9.25 -9.09
C THR A 305 -20.14 -9.01 -10.61
N ILE A 306 -19.77 -7.79 -11.00
CA ILE A 306 -19.49 -7.44 -12.40
C ILE A 306 -18.31 -8.25 -12.94
N ALA A 307 -17.22 -8.34 -12.18
CA ALA A 307 -16.02 -9.10 -12.55
C ALA A 307 -16.33 -10.59 -12.78
N GLY A 308 -17.11 -11.21 -11.87
CA GLY A 308 -17.54 -12.60 -12.03
C GLY A 308 -18.44 -12.80 -13.24
N ARG A 309 -19.40 -11.91 -13.48
CA ARG A 309 -20.32 -12.01 -14.63
C ARG A 309 -19.61 -11.81 -15.97
N LYS A 310 -18.64 -10.88 -16.03
CA LYS A 310 -17.93 -10.51 -17.25
C LYS A 310 -16.59 -11.24 -17.43
N ASN A 311 -16.26 -12.13 -16.49
CA ASN A 311 -15.07 -12.99 -16.52
C ASN A 311 -13.75 -12.22 -16.70
N PHE A 312 -13.49 -11.25 -15.81
CA PHE A 312 -12.20 -10.55 -15.72
C PHE A 312 -11.69 -10.53 -14.28
N VAL A 313 -10.37 -10.38 -14.09
CA VAL A 313 -9.74 -10.31 -12.76
C VAL A 313 -9.93 -8.91 -12.17
N LEU A 314 -10.54 -8.81 -10.98
CA LEU A 314 -10.71 -7.51 -10.33
C LEU A 314 -9.40 -7.08 -9.64
N GLY A 315 -8.84 -5.93 -10.04
CA GLY A 315 -7.73 -5.32 -9.32
C GLY A 315 -8.23 -4.37 -8.23
N VAL A 316 -7.86 -4.62 -6.97
CA VAL A 316 -8.30 -3.86 -5.80
C VAL A 316 -7.11 -3.28 -5.05
N LYS A 317 -6.98 -1.95 -4.98
CA LYS A 317 -6.12 -1.26 -4.02
C LYS A 317 -7.00 -0.74 -2.89
N LEU A 318 -6.83 -1.28 -1.68
CA LEU A 318 -7.62 -0.85 -0.52
C LEU A 318 -6.83 0.15 0.33
N VAL A 319 -7.40 1.34 0.51
CA VAL A 319 -6.89 2.41 1.40
C VAL A 319 -7.95 2.79 2.43
N ARG A 320 -7.57 3.54 3.47
CA ARG A 320 -8.58 4.21 4.32
C ARG A 320 -9.20 5.40 3.59
N GLY A 321 -8.38 6.31 3.09
CA GLY A 321 -8.80 7.54 2.44
C GLY A 321 -7.80 8.66 2.75
N ALA A 322 -7.78 9.71 1.92
CA ALA A 322 -6.82 10.82 2.04
C ALA A 322 -7.49 12.21 2.04
N TYR A 323 -8.81 12.29 1.87
CA TYR A 323 -9.55 13.54 1.67
C TYR A 323 -10.54 13.83 2.82
N LEU A 324 -10.32 13.24 4.01
CA LEU A 324 -11.25 13.30 5.17
C LEU A 324 -11.75 14.71 5.48
N ASP A 325 -10.87 15.71 5.40
CA ASP A 325 -11.16 17.08 5.80
C ASP A 325 -11.99 17.87 4.77
N SER A 326 -12.01 17.43 3.50
CA SER A 326 -12.74 18.09 2.41
C SER A 326 -14.02 17.34 1.99
N GLU A 327 -14.22 16.10 2.44
CA GLU A 327 -15.41 15.32 2.11
C GLU A 327 -16.66 15.76 2.90
N PRO A 328 -17.87 15.64 2.31
CA PRO A 328 -19.12 15.81 3.04
C PRO A 328 -19.21 14.85 4.24
N ARG A 329 -19.35 15.38 5.46
CA ARG A 329 -19.27 14.56 6.69
C ARG A 329 -20.21 13.36 6.74
N HIS A 330 -21.37 13.41 6.08
CA HIS A 330 -22.40 12.37 6.15
C HIS A 330 -22.03 11.08 5.38
N ILE A 331 -21.14 11.16 4.38
CA ILE A 331 -20.75 10.00 3.55
C ILE A 331 -19.60 9.19 4.18
N ILE A 332 -18.83 9.80 5.08
CA ILE A 332 -17.70 9.17 5.78
C ILE A 332 -18.12 8.58 7.12
N HIS A 333 -17.47 7.50 7.56
CA HIS A 333 -17.70 6.87 8.87
C HIS A 333 -17.59 7.86 10.04
N ASP A 334 -18.33 7.64 11.12
CA ASP A 334 -18.50 8.64 12.19
C ASP A 334 -17.25 8.70 13.09
N THR A 335 -16.49 7.61 13.13
CA THR A 335 -15.24 7.50 13.90
C THR A 335 -14.12 6.86 13.09
N LYS A 336 -12.88 7.07 13.54
CA LYS A 336 -11.70 6.41 12.97
C LYS A 336 -11.78 4.88 13.17
N GLU A 337 -12.29 4.45 14.32
CA GLU A 337 -12.46 3.05 14.69
C GLU A 337 -13.44 2.34 13.76
N GLU A 338 -14.49 3.03 13.29
CA GLU A 338 -15.41 2.51 12.27
C GLU A 338 -14.73 2.37 10.91
N THR A 339 -13.96 3.37 10.48
CA THR A 339 -13.13 3.26 9.27
C THR A 339 -12.15 2.08 9.35
N ASP A 340 -11.51 1.89 10.52
CA ASP A 340 -10.62 0.75 10.76
C ASP A 340 -11.36 -0.59 10.67
N LYS A 341 -12.55 -0.70 11.27
CA LYS A 341 -13.39 -1.91 11.19
C LYS A 341 -13.84 -2.19 9.75
N ALA A 342 -14.23 -1.17 9.00
CA ALA A 342 -14.62 -1.29 7.61
C ALA A 342 -13.44 -1.78 6.75
N TYR A 343 -12.28 -1.13 6.87
CA TYR A 343 -11.05 -1.53 6.18
C TYR A 343 -10.68 -2.98 6.48
N ASP A 344 -10.60 -3.34 7.76
CA ASP A 344 -10.18 -4.68 8.20
C ASP A 344 -11.16 -5.73 7.68
N LYS A 345 -12.47 -5.49 7.80
CA LYS A 345 -13.47 -6.45 7.33
C LYS A 345 -13.47 -6.60 5.81
N ILE A 346 -13.28 -5.52 5.04
CA ILE A 346 -13.12 -5.61 3.58
C ILE A 346 -11.89 -6.44 3.22
N ALA A 347 -10.73 -6.17 3.84
CA ALA A 347 -9.49 -6.88 3.58
C ALA A 347 -9.60 -8.38 3.89
N VAL A 348 -10.21 -8.72 5.03
CA VAL A 348 -10.50 -10.10 5.44
C VAL A 348 -11.41 -10.80 4.43
N ASN A 349 -12.51 -10.16 4.05
CA ASN A 349 -13.47 -10.72 3.11
C ASN A 349 -12.82 -11.00 1.74
N LEU A 350 -12.01 -10.07 1.22
CA LEU A 350 -11.29 -10.27 -0.04
C LEU A 350 -10.37 -11.49 0.00
N VAL A 351 -9.58 -11.64 1.06
CA VAL A 351 -8.63 -12.77 1.22
C VAL A 351 -9.35 -14.10 1.46
N GLN A 352 -10.53 -14.07 2.08
CA GLN A 352 -11.37 -15.24 2.28
C GLN A 352 -12.27 -15.56 1.07
N CYS A 353 -12.21 -14.75 0.00
CA CYS A 353 -13.09 -14.86 -1.17
C CYS A 353 -14.58 -14.77 -0.77
N GLN A 354 -14.92 -13.79 0.07
CA GLN A 354 -16.26 -13.53 0.57
C GLN A 354 -16.77 -12.14 0.19
N TYR A 355 -18.08 -12.02 0.00
CA TYR A 355 -18.74 -10.73 -0.23
C TYR A 355 -19.03 -10.01 1.09
N TRP A 356 -19.15 -8.69 1.06
CA TRP A 356 -19.54 -7.90 2.23
C TRP A 356 -21.00 -8.16 2.65
N ALA A 357 -21.88 -8.19 1.65
CA ALA A 357 -23.31 -8.44 1.77
C ALA A 357 -23.67 -9.71 0.98
N PRO A 358 -24.84 -10.34 1.25
CA PRO A 358 -25.34 -11.42 0.41
C PRO A 358 -25.31 -11.03 -1.06
N LYS A 359 -24.99 -11.98 -1.96
CA LYS A 359 -24.94 -11.71 -3.39
C LYS A 359 -26.26 -11.05 -3.84
N PRO A 360 -26.23 -9.95 -4.60
CA PRO A 360 -27.44 -9.31 -5.08
C PRO A 360 -28.27 -10.20 -6.03
N PHE A 361 -27.73 -11.34 -6.47
CA PHE A 361 -28.42 -12.30 -7.34
C PHE A 361 -28.43 -13.71 -6.73
N HIS A 362 -29.60 -14.36 -6.78
CA HIS A 362 -29.83 -15.78 -6.42
C HIS A 362 -29.29 -16.77 -7.46
N SER A 363 -28.14 -16.48 -8.07
CA SER A 363 -27.39 -17.51 -8.80
C SER A 363 -26.67 -18.35 -7.76
N ALA A 364 -27.18 -19.56 -7.50
CA ALA A 364 -26.58 -20.52 -6.57
C ALA A 364 -25.18 -20.99 -7.02
N GLU A 365 -24.72 -20.59 -8.20
CA GLU A 365 -23.60 -21.21 -8.92
C GLU A 365 -22.44 -20.26 -9.26
N ALA A 366 -22.59 -18.94 -9.13
CA ALA A 366 -21.48 -18.03 -9.47
C ALA A 366 -20.36 -18.11 -8.42
N GLU A 367 -19.20 -18.65 -8.76
CA GLU A 367 -18.01 -18.65 -7.89
C GLU A 367 -17.53 -17.23 -7.59
N PHE A 368 -16.79 -17.03 -6.49
CA PHE A 368 -16.15 -15.74 -6.21
C PHE A 368 -15.11 -15.46 -7.32
N PRO A 369 -15.10 -14.26 -7.92
CA PRO A 369 -14.22 -13.96 -9.05
C PRO A 369 -12.74 -13.96 -8.64
N ASP A 370 -11.85 -14.12 -9.61
CA ASP A 370 -10.43 -13.84 -9.40
C ASP A 370 -10.23 -12.37 -9.03
N VAL A 371 -9.42 -12.15 -7.99
CA VAL A 371 -9.12 -10.82 -7.46
C VAL A 371 -7.62 -10.72 -7.17
N CYS A 372 -7.03 -9.58 -7.50
CA CYS A 372 -5.70 -9.20 -7.05
C CYS A 372 -5.82 -8.01 -6.10
N VAL A 373 -5.13 -8.05 -4.98
CA VAL A 373 -5.32 -7.11 -3.87
C VAL A 373 -4.00 -6.43 -3.51
N MET A 374 -4.03 -5.11 -3.42
CA MET A 374 -3.01 -4.29 -2.76
C MET A 374 -3.59 -3.70 -1.48
N LEU A 375 -3.06 -4.10 -0.33
CA LEU A 375 -3.41 -3.50 0.95
C LEU A 375 -2.45 -2.35 1.25
N ALA A 376 -2.92 -1.12 1.04
CA ALA A 376 -2.14 0.10 1.30
C ALA A 376 -2.44 0.61 2.71
N THR A 377 -1.54 0.32 3.66
CA THR A 377 -1.76 0.63 5.08
C THR A 377 -0.47 0.71 5.90
N HIS A 378 -0.43 1.67 6.83
CA HIS A 378 0.57 1.76 7.89
C HIS A 378 -0.01 1.34 9.26
N ASN A 379 -1.06 0.52 9.26
CA ASN A 379 -1.62 -0.04 10.48
C ASN A 379 -1.20 -1.52 10.59
N LEU A 380 -0.29 -1.78 11.52
CA LEU A 380 0.25 -3.11 11.79
C LEU A 380 -0.82 -4.09 12.27
N ILE A 381 -1.85 -3.62 12.99
CA ILE A 381 -2.97 -4.47 13.43
C ILE A 381 -3.74 -5.00 12.22
N SER A 382 -4.05 -4.13 11.25
CA SER A 382 -4.72 -4.52 10.00
C SER A 382 -3.90 -5.55 9.22
N ILE A 383 -2.58 -5.35 9.12
CA ILE A 383 -1.67 -6.27 8.43
C ILE A 383 -1.67 -7.64 9.12
N ARG A 384 -1.47 -7.68 10.45
CA ARG A 384 -1.41 -8.93 11.22
C ARG A 384 -2.70 -9.73 11.15
N LYS A 385 -3.86 -9.06 11.13
CA LYS A 385 -5.17 -9.73 10.92
C LYS A 385 -5.19 -10.50 9.61
N VAL A 386 -4.76 -9.88 8.52
CA VAL A 386 -4.74 -10.52 7.20
C VAL A 386 -3.70 -11.63 7.14
N GLN A 387 -2.49 -11.42 7.67
CA GLN A 387 -1.46 -12.45 7.74
C GLN A 387 -1.93 -13.71 8.51
N ALA A 388 -2.61 -13.53 9.64
CA ALA A 388 -3.16 -14.64 10.41
C ALA A 388 -4.18 -15.46 9.61
N ILE A 389 -5.03 -14.80 8.82
CA ILE A 389 -6.00 -15.48 7.95
C ILE A 389 -5.30 -16.22 6.80
N ARG A 390 -4.28 -15.62 6.19
CA ARG A 390 -3.51 -16.29 5.13
C ARG A 390 -2.87 -17.57 5.63
N GLU A 391 -2.29 -17.55 6.83
CA GLU A 391 -1.66 -18.75 7.40
C GLU A 391 -2.67 -19.88 7.61
N VAL A 392 -3.85 -19.56 8.16
CA VAL A 392 -4.94 -20.55 8.32
C VAL A 392 -5.42 -21.10 6.96
N ARG A 393 -5.57 -20.25 5.94
CA ARG A 393 -6.00 -20.66 4.60
C ARG A 393 -4.98 -21.56 3.91
N LYS A 394 -3.72 -21.25 4.10
CA LYS A 394 -2.59 -22.01 3.58
C LYS A 394 -2.49 -23.39 4.23
N GLU A 395 -2.69 -23.50 5.54
CA GLU A 395 -2.82 -24.80 6.23
C GLU A 395 -3.96 -25.65 5.65
N ARG A 396 -5.07 -25.00 5.24
CA ARG A 396 -6.23 -25.63 4.62
C ARG A 396 -6.07 -25.92 3.12
N ARG A 397 -4.99 -25.43 2.49
CA ARG A 397 -4.76 -25.49 1.03
C ARG A 397 -5.88 -24.82 0.23
N ASP A 398 -6.47 -23.75 0.76
CA ASP A 398 -7.43 -22.92 0.04
C ASP A 398 -6.74 -22.21 -1.14
N LYS A 399 -7.51 -21.83 -2.18
CA LYS A 399 -7.01 -20.96 -3.26
C LYS A 399 -6.52 -19.63 -2.68
N ASN A 400 -5.26 -19.29 -2.98
CA ASN A 400 -4.66 -18.03 -2.58
C ASN A 400 -5.08 -16.88 -3.49
N VAL A 401 -5.26 -15.72 -2.87
CA VAL A 401 -5.47 -14.44 -3.54
C VAL A 401 -4.11 -13.79 -3.77
N ASP A 402 -3.86 -13.26 -4.98
CA ASP A 402 -2.67 -12.45 -5.23
C ASP A 402 -2.76 -11.18 -4.38
N LEU A 403 -1.88 -11.06 -3.40
CA LEU A 403 -1.97 -10.03 -2.37
C LEU A 403 -0.60 -9.45 -2.06
N VAL A 404 -0.50 -8.14 -2.20
CA VAL A 404 0.66 -7.33 -1.89
C VAL A 404 0.34 -6.28 -0.82
N TYR A 405 1.34 -5.88 -0.05
CA TYR A 405 1.23 -4.81 0.95
C TYR A 405 1.98 -3.58 0.44
N ALA A 406 1.38 -2.40 0.55
CA ALA A 406 1.99 -1.15 0.10
C ALA A 406 2.03 -0.09 1.20
N GLN A 407 3.10 0.71 1.21
CA GLN A 407 3.37 1.72 2.22
C GLN A 407 3.98 2.97 1.60
N LEU A 408 3.57 4.15 2.06
CA LEU A 408 4.22 5.41 1.69
C LEU A 408 5.62 5.48 2.29
N GLN A 409 6.60 5.89 1.47
CA GLN A 409 7.97 6.12 1.93
C GLN A 409 8.00 7.14 3.09
N GLY A 410 8.79 6.83 4.12
CA GLY A 410 9.14 7.79 5.16
C GLY A 410 8.06 8.00 6.23
N MET A 411 6.99 7.19 6.25
CA MET A 411 5.94 7.30 7.26
C MET A 411 6.14 6.33 8.43
N ALA A 412 6.11 5.02 8.14
CA ALA A 412 6.19 3.96 9.16
C ALA A 412 7.09 2.82 8.64
N ASP A 413 8.36 3.17 8.40
CA ASP A 413 9.36 2.27 7.81
C ASP A 413 9.53 0.99 8.65
N GLU A 414 9.28 1.04 9.96
CA GLU A 414 9.32 -0.11 10.87
C GLU A 414 8.38 -1.24 10.43
N ILE A 415 7.19 -0.89 9.91
CA ILE A 415 6.19 -1.85 9.48
C ILE A 415 6.63 -2.50 8.16
N GLY A 416 7.19 -1.72 7.24
CA GLY A 416 7.71 -2.24 5.97
C GLY A 416 8.88 -3.17 6.18
N CYS A 417 9.78 -2.82 7.09
CA CYS A 417 10.88 -3.69 7.46
C CYS A 417 10.41 -4.97 8.15
N GLU A 418 9.38 -4.92 9.01
CA GLU A 418 8.78 -6.12 9.62
C GLU A 418 8.21 -7.06 8.55
N LEU A 419 7.52 -6.52 7.54
CA LEU A 419 7.03 -7.30 6.40
C LEU A 419 8.18 -7.97 5.62
N ILE A 420 9.27 -7.24 5.35
CA ILE A 420 10.44 -7.79 4.66
C ILE A 420 11.11 -8.90 5.46
N LEU A 421 11.36 -8.68 6.76
CA LEU A 421 12.00 -9.69 7.61
C LEU A 421 11.12 -10.92 7.82
N SER A 422 9.80 -10.75 7.86
CA SER A 422 8.86 -11.88 7.96
C SER A 422 8.99 -12.85 6.78
N ARG A 423 9.36 -12.35 5.58
CA ARG A 423 9.64 -13.16 4.40
C ARG A 423 10.91 -14.02 4.56
N GLY A 424 11.95 -13.48 5.20
CA GLY A 424 13.22 -14.17 5.41
C GLY A 424 13.12 -15.41 6.29
N VAL A 425 12.19 -15.42 7.26
CA VAL A 425 11.85 -16.59 8.08
C VAL A 425 11.18 -17.69 7.25
N THR A 426 10.42 -17.31 6.21
CA THR A 426 9.70 -18.23 5.32
C THR A 426 10.61 -18.88 4.28
N LEU A 427 11.70 -18.23 3.83
CA LEU A 427 12.62 -18.77 2.81
C LEU A 427 13.38 -20.06 3.22
N GLY A 428 13.34 -20.45 4.50
CA GLY A 428 13.84 -21.75 4.97
C GLY A 428 12.83 -22.90 4.86
N LYS A 429 11.59 -22.61 4.42
CA LYS A 429 10.53 -23.57 4.13
C LYS A 429 10.17 -23.42 2.66
N GLU A 430 10.05 -24.52 1.92
CA GLU A 430 9.60 -24.49 0.53
C GLU A 430 8.26 -23.76 0.45
N GLU A 431 8.17 -22.60 -0.22
CA GLU A 431 6.86 -21.97 -0.38
C GLU A 431 6.70 -20.94 -1.50
N THR A 432 5.54 -21.07 -2.12
CA THR A 432 5.00 -20.36 -3.30
C THR A 432 4.22 -19.09 -2.96
N ASP A 433 4.10 -18.74 -1.67
CA ASP A 433 3.31 -17.59 -1.20
C ASP A 433 4.13 -16.64 -0.31
N LEU A 434 4.98 -15.84 -0.95
CA LEU A 434 5.87 -14.91 -0.26
C LEU A 434 5.13 -13.60 0.06
N THR A 435 5.27 -13.11 1.30
CA THR A 435 4.81 -11.76 1.67
C THR A 435 5.51 -10.73 0.79
N GLN A 436 4.73 -10.01 -0.03
CA GLN A 436 5.26 -8.99 -0.93
C GLN A 436 5.03 -7.59 -0.35
N ALA A 437 6.10 -6.85 -0.13
CA ALA A 437 6.07 -5.49 0.37
C ALA A 437 6.50 -4.51 -0.72
N TYR A 438 5.72 -3.45 -0.91
CA TYR A 438 5.93 -2.39 -1.89
C TYR A 438 6.01 -1.03 -1.19
N VAL A 439 6.82 -0.13 -1.75
CA VAL A 439 6.88 1.27 -1.30
C VAL A 439 6.28 2.18 -2.35
N TYR A 440 5.36 3.03 -1.93
CA TYR A 440 4.79 4.10 -2.73
C TYR A 440 5.67 5.34 -2.66
N LEU A 441 6.07 5.81 -3.85
CA LEU A 441 7.01 6.88 -4.07
C LEU A 441 6.44 7.87 -5.07
N VAL A 442 6.72 9.15 -4.84
CA VAL A 442 6.42 10.22 -5.79
C VAL A 442 7.72 10.73 -6.40
N TRP A 443 7.71 11.04 -7.70
CA TRP A 443 8.86 11.61 -8.39
C TRP A 443 8.45 12.80 -9.26
N GLY A 444 9.39 13.73 -9.47
CA GLY A 444 9.14 15.03 -10.10
C GLY A 444 9.91 16.13 -9.38
N THR A 445 9.90 17.35 -9.89
CA THR A 445 10.66 18.44 -9.26
C THR A 445 10.18 18.73 -7.84
N VAL A 446 10.99 19.43 -7.04
CA VAL A 446 10.57 19.86 -5.70
C VAL A 446 9.24 20.62 -5.75
N GLY A 447 9.08 21.56 -6.68
CA GLY A 447 7.86 22.34 -6.89
C GLY A 447 6.66 21.47 -7.26
N GLU A 448 6.84 20.53 -8.21
CA GLU A 448 5.79 19.59 -8.61
C GLU A 448 5.31 18.73 -7.42
N CYS A 449 6.22 18.37 -6.51
CA CYS A 449 5.90 17.55 -5.35
C CYS A 449 5.28 18.32 -4.17
N MET A 450 5.24 19.66 -4.17
CA MET A 450 4.89 20.44 -2.97
C MET A 450 3.52 20.11 -2.38
N LYS A 451 2.48 19.94 -3.21
CA LYS A 451 1.14 19.58 -2.75
C LYS A 451 1.11 18.20 -2.09
N TYR A 452 1.83 17.22 -2.67
CA TYR A 452 1.98 15.90 -2.09
C TYR A 452 2.72 15.96 -0.75
N LEU A 453 3.81 16.73 -0.69
CA LEU A 453 4.66 16.91 0.49
C LEU A 453 3.90 17.56 1.66
N LEU A 454 3.03 18.54 1.38
CA LEU A 454 2.13 19.12 2.38
C LEU A 454 1.18 18.08 2.99
N ARG A 455 0.53 17.27 2.15
CA ARG A 455 -0.36 16.19 2.62
C ARG A 455 0.39 15.18 3.50
N ARG A 456 1.64 14.85 3.16
CA ARG A 456 2.49 13.98 4.00
C ARG A 456 2.85 14.64 5.33
N ALA A 457 3.08 15.94 5.37
CA ALA A 457 3.34 16.67 6.61
C ALA A 457 2.13 16.58 7.56
N ASP A 458 0.92 16.83 7.04
CA ASP A 458 -0.33 16.80 7.80
C ASP A 458 -0.68 15.37 8.26
N GLU A 459 -0.48 14.35 7.43
CA GLU A 459 -0.70 12.96 7.87
C GLU A 459 0.31 12.50 8.92
N ASN A 460 1.57 12.94 8.82
CA ASN A 460 2.57 12.62 9.83
C ASN A 460 2.24 13.27 11.18
N ARG A 461 1.62 14.46 11.20
CA ARG A 461 1.09 15.06 12.44
C ARG A 461 0.16 14.09 13.17
N ASP A 462 -0.77 13.46 12.45
CA ASP A 462 -1.79 12.60 13.05
C ASP A 462 -1.23 11.19 13.34
N ALA A 463 -0.32 10.69 12.51
CA ALA A 463 0.37 9.42 12.72
C ALA A 463 1.26 9.42 13.98
N LEU A 464 1.78 10.57 14.40
CA LEU A 464 2.65 10.73 15.57
C LEU A 464 1.93 10.62 16.92
N GLN A 465 0.60 10.49 16.92
CA GLN A 465 -0.11 9.98 18.09
C GLN A 465 0.22 8.51 18.39
N ARG A 466 0.81 7.77 17.43
CA ARG A 466 1.40 6.44 17.66
C ARG A 466 2.76 6.60 18.35
N LYS A 467 2.81 6.41 19.66
CA LYS A 467 4.04 6.52 20.46
C LYS A 467 5.13 5.51 20.06
N ASP A 468 4.76 4.40 19.43
CA ASP A 468 5.63 3.24 19.27
C ASP A 468 6.72 3.43 18.20
N GLY A 469 6.41 4.00 17.03
CA GLY A 469 7.37 4.09 15.91
C GLY A 469 8.60 4.96 16.20
N LYS A 470 8.42 6.10 16.88
CA LYS A 470 9.53 6.98 17.30
C LYS A 470 10.43 6.28 18.32
N VAL A 471 9.85 5.47 19.21
CA VAL A 471 10.61 4.74 20.24
C VAL A 471 11.50 3.68 19.60
N GLU A 472 11.01 2.95 18.60
CA GLU A 472 11.80 1.92 17.91
C GLU A 472 12.99 2.49 17.12
N GLU A 473 12.82 3.65 16.48
CA GLU A 473 13.93 4.32 15.78
C GLU A 473 15.03 4.79 16.74
N TRP A 474 14.65 5.37 17.88
CA TRP A 474 15.61 5.78 18.91
C TRP A 474 16.32 4.59 19.55
N LYS A 475 15.61 3.47 19.78
CA LYS A 475 16.21 2.22 20.25
C LYS A 475 17.24 1.71 19.25
N GLU A 476 16.92 1.69 17.96
CA GLU A 476 17.83 1.23 16.93
C GLU A 476 19.04 2.16 16.77
N LEU A 477 18.85 3.48 16.84
CA LEU A 477 19.95 4.43 16.84
C LEU A 477 20.89 4.21 18.03
N ARG A 478 20.36 4.06 19.25
CA ARG A 478 21.15 3.76 20.45
C ARG A 478 21.92 2.45 20.33
N ARG A 479 21.26 1.40 19.80
CA ARG A 479 21.90 0.11 19.53
C ARG A 479 23.10 0.25 18.59
N ARG A 480 22.97 1.00 17.49
CA ARG A 480 24.06 1.26 16.53
C ARG A 480 25.19 2.10 17.12
N LEU A 481 24.88 3.01 18.05
CA LEU A 481 25.86 3.84 18.74
C LEU A 481 26.47 3.16 19.98
N GLY A 482 26.05 1.93 20.32
CA GLY A 482 26.52 1.22 21.51
C GLY A 482 26.08 1.84 22.84
N ILE A 483 25.04 2.68 22.83
CA ILE A 483 24.49 3.34 24.01
C ILE A 483 23.48 2.38 24.65
N LYS A 484 23.76 1.91 25.87
CA LYS A 484 22.88 1.02 26.64
C LYS A 484 21.74 1.75 27.32
#